data_AF-A0A3C1ND77-F1
#
_entry.id   AF-A0A3C1ND77-F1
#
_cell.length_a   1.000
_cell.length_b   1.000
_cell.length_c   1.000
_cell.angle_alpha   90.00
_cell.angle_beta   90.00
_cell.angle_gamma   90.00
#
_symmetry.space_group_name_H-M   'P 1'
#
loop_
_entity.id
_entity.type
_entity.pdbx_description
1 polymer ?
#
loop_
_entity_poly.entity_id
_entity_poly.type
_entity_poly.pdbx_seq_one_letter_code
_entity_poly.pdbx_strand_id
1 'polypeptide(L)' 'MTSLAGAKAAAAKLSNATIISIPGIGHFVAPASPCAQAVIVSFLADPAAPDTTCVGALKPPSFTSRASP' A
#
# COMPACT_ATOMS: atom_id res chain seq x y z
N MET A 1 2.29 14.13 7.56
CA MET A 1 1.70 12.78 7.47
C MET A 1 2.09 12.17 6.13
N THR A 2 2.61 10.94 6.10
CA THR A 2 3.16 10.33 4.88
C THR A 2 2.02 9.95 3.92
N SER A 3 1.67 10.85 3.01
CA SER A 3 0.63 10.61 2.00
C SER A 3 1.16 9.73 0.87
N LEU A 4 0.25 9.14 0.07
CA LEU A 4 0.62 8.44 -1.16
C LEU A 4 1.43 9.33 -2.12
N ALA A 5 1.12 10.63 -2.18
CA ALA A 5 1.87 11.59 -2.97
C ALA A 5 3.32 11.72 -2.47
N GLY A 6 3.54 11.75 -1.14
CA GLY A 6 4.88 11.74 -0.56
C GLY A 6 5.66 10.46 -0.89
N ALA A 7 5.00 9.29 -0.83
CA ALA A 7 5.61 8.02 -1.23
C ALA A 7 6.02 8.03 -2.72
N LYS A 8 5.17 8.57 -3.61
CA LYS A 8 5.49 8.75 -5.04
C LYS A 8 6.68 9.68 -5.26
N ALA A 9 6.74 10.80 -4.55
CA ALA A 9 7.86 11.73 -4.63
C ALA A 9 9.18 11.10 -4.18
N ALA A 10 9.16 10.29 -3.12
CA ALA A 10 10.34 9.56 -2.64
C ALA A 10 10.80 8.47 -3.62
N ALA A 11 9.86 7.64 -4.11
CA ALA A 11 10.16 6.58 -5.07
C ALA A 11 10.76 7.12 -6.38
N ALA A 12 10.33 8.31 -6.83
CA ALA A 12 10.90 8.96 -8.01
C ALA A 12 12.40 9.31 -7.88
N LYS A 13 12.98 9.24 -6.67
CA LYS A 13 14.42 9.46 -6.41
C LYS A 13 15.22 8.16 -6.25
N LEU A 14 14.58 7.01 -6.41
CA LEU A 14 15.18 5.69 -6.20
C LEU A 14 14.96 4.83 -7.46
N SER A 15 16.05 4.52 -8.18
CA SER A 15 16.00 3.89 -9.50
C SER A 15 15.33 2.50 -9.54
N ASN A 16 15.26 1.81 -8.41
CA ASN A 16 14.69 0.47 -8.28
C ASN A 16 13.45 0.43 -7.37
N ALA A 17 12.87 1.59 -7.03
CA ALA A 17 11.71 1.61 -6.14
C ALA A 17 10.43 1.14 -6.86
N THR A 18 9.66 0.30 -6.17
CA THR A 18 8.32 -0.13 -6.58
C THR A 18 7.29 0.48 -5.63
N ILE A 19 6.21 1.05 -6.19
CA ILE A 19 5.10 1.59 -5.39
C ILE A 19 3.95 0.60 -5.39
N ILE A 20 3.60 0.12 -4.20
CA ILE A 20 2.40 -0.69 -3.96
C ILE A 20 1.43 0.13 -3.11
N SER A 21 0.20 0.30 -3.59
CA SER A 21 -0.86 1.03 -2.88
C SER A 21 -1.88 0.07 -2.30
N ILE A 22 -2.14 0.17 -1.01
CA ILE A 22 -3.14 -0.63 -0.29
C ILE A 22 -4.39 0.25 -0.10
N PRO A 23 -5.51 -0.03 -0.78
CA PRO A 23 -6.67 0.84 -0.76
C PRO A 23 -7.36 0.83 0.62
N GLY A 24 -7.89 1.99 1.01
CA GLY A 24 -8.70 2.10 2.24
C GLY A 24 -7.91 2.17 3.54
N ILE A 25 -6.58 2.08 3.50
CA ILE A 25 -5.72 2.11 4.70
C ILE A 25 -4.80 3.34 4.65
N GLY A 26 -4.81 4.11 5.73
CA GLY A 26 -3.99 5.31 5.90
C GLY A 26 -2.63 5.02 6.52
N HIS A 27 -2.25 5.83 7.52
CA HIS A 27 -1.00 5.65 8.24
C HIS A 27 -0.93 4.26 8.89
N PHE A 28 0.28 3.69 9.02
CA PHE A 28 0.52 2.35 9.57
C PHE A 28 -0.04 1.18 8.74
N VAL A 29 0.09 1.24 7.41
CA VAL A 29 -0.35 0.17 6.50
C VAL A 29 0.25 -1.22 6.82
N ALA A 30 1.50 -1.29 7.24
CA ALA A 30 2.20 -2.55 7.51
C ALA A 30 1.57 -3.35 8.68
N PRO A 31 1.38 -2.79 9.88
CA PRO A 31 0.68 -3.53 10.94
C PRO A 31 -0.83 -3.70 10.69
N ALA A 32 -1.45 -2.83 9.86
CA ALA A 32 -2.91 -2.85 9.64
C ALA A 32 -3.38 -3.84 8.57
N SER A 33 -2.50 -4.32 7.69
CA SER A 33 -2.88 -5.14 6.53
C SER A 33 -2.07 -6.43 6.43
N PRO A 34 -2.71 -7.61 6.54
CA PRO A 34 -2.05 -8.89 6.26
C PRO A 34 -1.45 -8.96 4.85
N CYS A 35 -2.11 -8.35 3.85
CA CYS A 35 -1.58 -8.28 2.49
C CYS A 35 -0.30 -7.43 2.43
N ALA A 36 -0.24 -6.28 3.13
CA ALA A 36 0.99 -5.48 3.20
C ALA A 36 2.13 -6.26 3.89
N GLN A 37 1.83 -7.04 4.92
CA GLN A 37 2.82 -7.89 5.60
C GLN A 37 3.37 -8.95 4.64
N ALA A 38 2.51 -9.65 3.90
CA ALA A 38 2.93 -10.65 2.92
C ALA A 38 3.81 -10.05 1.82
N VAL A 39 3.43 -8.88 1.28
CA VAL A 39 4.23 -8.14 0.29
C VAL A 39 5.61 -7.79 0.87
N ILE A 40 5.69 -7.27 2.08
CA ILE A 40 6.96 -6.93 2.75
C ILE A 40 7.84 -8.17 2.92
N VAL A 41 7.26 -9.28 3.42
CA VAL A 41 8.00 -10.54 3.59
C VAL A 41 8.53 -11.06 2.25
N SER A 42 7.71 -11.04 1.19
CA SER A 42 8.14 -11.47 -0.14
C SER A 42 9.23 -10.56 -0.74
N PHE A 43 9.15 -9.25 -0.54
CA PHE A 43 10.18 -8.30 -0.98
C PHE A 43 11.53 -8.55 -0.28
N LEU A 44 11.51 -8.89 1.01
CA LEU A 44 12.72 -9.22 1.75
C LEU A 44 13.34 -10.55 1.27
N ALA A 45 12.53 -11.46 0.72
CA ALA A 45 13.00 -12.72 0.14
C ALA A 45 13.52 -12.55 -1.30
N ASP A 46 12.78 -11.83 -2.15
CA ASP A 46 13.17 -11.45 -3.51
C ASP A 46 12.80 -9.99 -3.79
N PRO A 47 13.78 -9.06 -3.69
CA PRO A 47 13.54 -7.64 -3.91
C PRO A 47 13.14 -7.28 -5.35
N ALA A 48 13.42 -8.14 -6.33
CA ALA A 48 13.11 -7.88 -7.74
C ALA A 48 11.67 -8.29 -8.11
N ALA A 49 11.05 -9.19 -7.35
CA ALA A 49 9.73 -9.72 -7.64
C ALA A 49 8.88 -9.96 -6.37
N PRO A 50 8.50 -8.90 -5.63
CA PRO A 50 7.59 -9.06 -4.50
C PRO A 50 6.21 -9.56 -4.96
N ASP A 51 5.62 -10.47 -4.18
CA ASP A 51 4.28 -10.98 -4.42
C ASP A 51 3.24 -9.91 -4.06
N THR A 52 2.52 -9.44 -5.08
CA THR A 52 1.47 -8.42 -4.98
C THR A 52 0.09 -8.96 -5.34
N THR A 53 -0.06 -10.28 -5.48
CA THR A 53 -1.31 -10.93 -5.93
C THR A 53 -2.50 -10.60 -5.02
N CYS A 54 -2.28 -10.46 -3.71
CA CYS A 54 -3.32 -10.11 -2.75
C CYS A 54 -3.88 -8.68 -2.95
N VAL A 55 -3.10 -7.77 -3.55
CA VAL A 55 -3.48 -6.34 -3.69
C VAL A 55 -4.71 -6.19 -4.59
N GLY A 56 -4.78 -6.95 -5.68
CA GLY A 56 -5.89 -6.88 -6.64
C GLY A 56 -7.25 -7.30 -6.07
N ALA A 57 -7.27 -8.05 -4.96
CA ALA A 57 -8.49 -8.47 -4.29
C ALA A 57 -9.00 -7.47 -3.24
N LEU A 58 -8.19 -6.46 -2.88
CA LEU A 58 -8.53 -5.51 -1.82
C LEU A 58 -9.59 -4.51 -2.28
N LYS A 59 -10.55 -4.24 -1.39
CA LYS A 59 -11.57 -3.20 -1.57
C LYS A 59 -11.48 -2.20 -0.43
N PRO A 60 -11.50 -0.89 -0.70
CA PRO A 60 -11.61 0.10 0.36
C PRO A 60 -12.94 -0.08 1.10
N PRO A 61 -13.02 0.26 2.39
CA PRO A 61 -14.29 0.26 3.10
C PRO A 61 -15.23 1.29 2.48
N SER A 62 -16.54 1.08 2.63
CA SER A 62 -17.53 2.07 2.25
C SER A 62 -17.42 3.28 3.18
N PHE A 63 -17.09 4.43 2.60
CA PHE A 63 -17.11 5.70 3.32
C PHE A 63 -18.44 6.41 3.05
N THR A 64 -19.11 6.87 4.09
CA THR A 64 -20.27 7.78 3.95
C THR A 64 -19.89 9.16 4.47
N SER A 65 -20.26 10.21 3.75
CA SER A 65 -20.27 11.55 4.32
C SER A 65 -21.45 11.66 5.28
N ARG A 66 -21.29 12.40 6.39
CA ARG A 66 -22.40 12.72 7.30
C ARG A 66 -23.51 13.55 6.63
N ALA A 67 -23.25 14.05 5.42
CA ALA A 67 -24.27 14.49 4.47
C ALA A 67 -24.81 13.27 3.70
N SER A 68 -25.63 12.46 4.35
CA SER A 68 -26.75 11.76 3.69
C SER A 68 -28.00 12.22 4.43
N PRO A 69 -29.09 12.56 3.72
CA PRO A 69 -30.37 12.83 4.36
C PRO A 69 -30.87 11.63 5.19
#